data_AF-Q8XPF3-F1
#
_entry.id   AF-Q8XPF3-F1
#
_cell.length_a   1.000
_cell.length_b   1.000
_cell.length_c   1.000
_cell.angle_alpha   90.00
_cell.angle_beta   90.00
_cell.angle_gamma   90.00
#
_symmetry.space_group_name_H-M   'P 1'
#
loop_
_entity.id
_entity.type
_entity.pdbx_description
1 polymer ?
#
loop_
_entity_poly.entity_id
_entity_poly.type
_entity_poly.pdbx_seq_one_letter_code
_entity_poly.pdbx_strand_id
1 'polypeptide(L)'
;MFSKLGLLHDIGKLYYPLNIITKSFLVLGKKISKNRISKFQNIKPIYIYYNHGDKAFDYLREDDYDKEFVEAIRGHHSIKSSENILLCILKEADDMN
;
A
#
# COMPACT_ATOMS: atom_id res chain seq x y z
N MET A 1 -5.29 -17.74 5.03
CA MET A 1 -4.10 -16.96 4.66
C MET A 1 -4.45 -15.88 3.64
N PHE A 2 -4.87 -16.22 2.42
CA PHE A 2 -5.22 -15.24 1.37
C PHE A 2 -6.35 -14.27 1.72
N SER A 3 -7.44 -14.73 2.36
CA SER A 3 -8.53 -13.83 2.76
C SER A 3 -8.07 -12.78 3.78
N LYS A 4 -7.20 -13.17 4.73
CA LYS A 4 -6.59 -12.23 5.68
C LYS A 4 -5.67 -11.25 4.97
N LEU A 5 -4.92 -11.72 3.97
CA LEU A 5 -4.02 -10.89 3.17
C LEU A 5 -4.79 -9.81 2.41
N GLY A 6 -5.85 -10.19 1.70
CA GLY A 6 -6.72 -9.26 0.99
C GLY A 6 -7.46 -8.29 1.91
N LEU A 7 -7.83 -8.70 3.13
CA LEU A 7 -8.44 -7.79 4.11
C LEU A 7 -7.45 -6.79 4.70
N LEU A 8 -6.21 -7.23 4.97
CA LEU A 8 -5.23 -6.48 5.74
C LEU A 8 -4.23 -5.70 4.89
N HIS A 9 -4.11 -5.95 3.57
CA HIS A 9 -3.16 -5.22 2.73
C HIS A 9 -3.34 -3.70 2.81
N ASP A 10 -4.59 -3.28 3.00
CA ASP A 10 -5.01 -1.88 3.06
C ASP A 10 -5.14 -1.29 4.47
N ILE A 11 -4.87 -2.07 5.53
CA ILE A 11 -5.06 -1.62 6.93
C ILE A 11 -4.22 -0.37 7.26
N GLY A 12 -3.09 -0.19 6.58
CA GLY A 12 -2.26 1.00 6.72
C GLY A 12 -3.00 2.30 6.41
N LYS A 13 -4.01 2.27 5.53
CA LYS A 13 -4.86 3.44 5.18
C LYS A 13 -5.63 4.00 6.38
N LEU A 14 -5.75 3.24 7.48
CA LEU A 14 -6.29 3.74 8.75
C LEU A 14 -5.45 4.86 9.39
N TYR A 15 -4.14 4.93 9.08
CA TYR A 15 -3.28 6.01 9.60
C TYR A 15 -3.77 7.40 9.19
N TYR A 16 -4.30 7.53 7.98
CA TYR A 16 -4.91 8.78 7.52
C TYR A 16 -5.95 8.49 6.43
N PRO A 17 -7.27 8.62 6.72
CA PRO A 17 -8.30 8.32 5.75
C PRO A 17 -8.31 9.35 4.62
N LEU A 18 -8.17 8.87 3.38
CA LEU A 18 -8.30 9.69 2.19
C LEU A 18 -9.77 9.80 1.77
N ASN A 19 -10.29 11.02 1.74
CA ASN A 19 -11.58 11.25 1.11
C ASN A 19 -11.48 11.16 -0.42
N ILE A 20 -12.63 11.03 -1.09
CA ILE A 20 -12.72 10.80 -2.53
C ILE A 20 -12.08 11.95 -3.34
N ILE A 21 -12.21 13.19 -2.87
CA ILE A 21 -11.67 14.38 -3.54
C ILE A 21 -10.15 14.36 -3.48
N THR A 22 -9.58 14.15 -2.29
CA THR A 22 -8.13 14.07 -2.09
C THR A 22 -7.53 12.91 -2.86
N LYS A 23 -8.17 11.72 -2.85
CA LYS A 23 -7.73 10.57 -3.67
C LYS A 23 -7.71 10.92 -5.16
N SER A 24 -8.74 11.61 -5.65
CA SER A 24 -8.83 12.03 -7.06
C SER A 24 -7.68 12.97 -7.45
N PHE A 25 -7.37 13.97 -6.61
CA PHE A 25 -6.22 14.85 -6.83
C PHE A 25 -4.88 14.12 -6.81
N LEU A 26 -4.72 13.13 -5.92
CA LEU A 26 -3.50 12.32 -5.84
C LEU A 26 -3.29 11.49 -7.11
N VAL A 27 -4.34 10.85 -7.62
CA VAL A 27 -4.29 10.03 -8.85
C VAL A 27 -3.97 10.91 -10.07
N LEU A 28 -4.67 12.02 -10.24
CA LEU A 28 -4.41 12.97 -11.34
C LEU A 28 -3.02 13.59 -11.22
N GLY A 29 -2.65 14.01 -10.02
CA GLY A 29 -1.34 14.58 -9.70
C GLY A 29 -0.21 13.60 -9.99
N LYS A 30 -0.34 12.31 -9.61
CA LYS A 30 0.62 11.25 -9.95
C LYS A 30 0.81 11.15 -11.46
N LYS A 31 -0.29 11.13 -12.22
CA LYS A 31 -0.27 11.02 -13.69
C LYS A 31 0.39 12.22 -14.36
N ILE A 32 -0.05 13.45 -14.03
CA ILE A 32 0.45 14.69 -14.62
C ILE A 32 1.92 14.92 -14.26
N SER A 33 2.28 14.71 -13.00
CA SER A 33 3.63 14.97 -12.49
C SER A 33 4.63 13.86 -12.79
N LYS A 34 4.22 12.75 -13.44
CA LYS A 34 5.03 11.54 -13.60
C LYS A 34 5.63 11.09 -12.27
N ASN A 35 4.77 10.96 -11.26
CA ASN A 35 5.11 10.59 -9.88
C ASN A 35 5.94 11.60 -9.07
N ARG A 36 6.24 12.80 -9.57
CA ARG A 36 7.05 13.80 -8.82
C ARG A 36 6.37 14.28 -7.54
N ILE A 37 5.03 14.19 -7.43
CA ILE A 37 4.31 14.53 -6.20
C ILE A 37 4.74 13.67 -5.00
N SER A 38 5.33 12.47 -5.23
CA SER A 38 5.85 11.62 -4.16
C SER A 38 6.99 12.26 -3.37
N LYS A 39 7.55 13.39 -3.82
CA LYS A 39 8.55 14.14 -3.04
C LYS A 39 7.96 14.89 -1.84
N PHE A 40 6.67 15.20 -1.86
CA PHE A 40 5.98 15.96 -0.81
C PHE A 40 5.47 15.06 0.33
N GLN A 41 6.36 14.22 0.87
CA GLN A 41 6.05 13.25 1.94
C GLN A 41 5.68 13.92 3.27
N ASN A 42 5.90 15.22 3.41
CA ASN A 42 5.41 16.01 4.55
C ASN A 42 3.88 16.22 4.52
N ILE A 43 3.21 16.02 3.38
CA ILE A 43 1.76 16.16 3.24
C ILE A 43 1.12 14.81 3.54
N LYS A 44 0.36 14.71 4.65
CA LYS A 44 -0.25 13.45 5.13
C LYS A 44 -0.99 12.66 4.04
N PRO A 45 -1.86 13.28 3.20
CA PRO A 45 -2.48 12.57 2.09
C PRO A 45 -1.50 11.93 1.09
N ILE A 46 -0.43 12.65 0.74
CA ILE A 46 0.60 12.14 -0.19
C ILE A 46 1.36 11.02 0.50
N TYR A 47 1.76 11.22 1.75
CA TYR A 47 2.45 10.21 2.54
C TYR A 47 1.65 8.91 2.59
N ILE A 48 0.37 8.95 2.98
CA ILE A 48 -0.41 7.71 3.11
C ILE A 48 -0.64 7.02 1.76
N TYR A 49 -0.87 7.79 0.70
CA TYR A 49 -1.06 7.25 -0.63
C TYR A 49 0.14 6.41 -1.11
N TYR A 50 1.37 6.81 -0.77
CA TYR A 50 2.58 6.11 -1.18
C TYR A 50 3.12 5.10 -0.16
N ASN A 51 2.78 5.23 1.13
CA ASN A 51 3.43 4.47 2.22
C ASN A 51 2.44 3.68 3.10
N HIS A 52 1.19 3.48 2.67
CA HIS A 52 0.24 2.69 3.46
C HIS A 52 0.67 1.22 3.59
N GLY A 53 1.41 0.64 2.63
CA GLY A 53 2.03 -0.67 2.81
C GLY A 53 3.01 -0.72 3.99
N ASP A 54 3.87 0.30 4.12
CA ASP A 54 4.77 0.42 5.28
C ASP A 54 4.00 0.65 6.59
N LYS A 55 2.89 1.40 6.56
CA LYS A 55 2.02 1.57 7.74
C LYS A 55 1.31 0.28 8.12
N ALA A 56 0.88 -0.51 7.15
CA ALA A 56 0.30 -1.82 7.38
C ALA A 56 1.33 -2.77 8.02
N PHE A 57 2.58 -2.73 7.54
CA PHE A 57 3.70 -3.43 8.19
C PHE A 57 3.88 -3.00 9.65
N ASP A 58 3.92 -1.68 9.93
CA ASP A 58 4.07 -1.16 11.28
C ASP A 58 2.97 -1.67 12.23
N TYR A 59 1.73 -1.80 11.75
CA TYR A 59 0.62 -2.32 12.54
C TYR A 59 0.69 -3.83 12.80
N LEU A 60 1.19 -4.61 11.84
CA LEU A 60 1.11 -6.07 11.87
C LEU A 60 2.39 -6.76 12.36
N ARG A 61 3.55 -6.06 12.34
CA ARG A 61 4.85 -6.67 12.68
C ARG A 61 4.98 -7.07 14.17
N GLU A 62 4.15 -6.50 15.04
CA GLU A 62 4.17 -6.77 16.49
C GLU A 62 3.15 -7.85 16.88
N ASP A 63 2.31 -8.27 15.94
CA ASP A 63 1.35 -9.36 16.07
C ASP A 63 1.98 -10.71 15.62
N ASP A 64 1.32 -11.82 15.97
CA ASP A 64 1.74 -13.20 15.63
C ASP A 64 1.43 -13.57 14.15
N TYR A 65 1.80 -12.69 13.21
CA TYR A 65 1.69 -12.95 11.78
C TYR A 65 3.00 -13.49 11.21
N ASP A 66 2.86 -14.35 10.20
CA ASP A 66 3.99 -14.86 9.45
C ASP A 66 4.78 -13.72 8.77
N LYS A 67 6.11 -13.80 8.80
CA LYS A 67 6.99 -12.75 8.28
C LYS A 67 6.81 -12.55 6.78
N GLU A 68 6.63 -13.63 6.01
CA GLU A 68 6.41 -13.56 4.57
C GLU A 68 5.07 -12.89 4.26
N PHE A 69 4.05 -13.14 5.10
CA PHE A 69 2.75 -12.47 5.03
C PHE A 69 2.87 -10.94 5.24
N VAL A 70 3.57 -10.51 6.29
CA VAL A 70 3.70 -9.08 6.62
C VAL A 70 4.58 -8.36 5.59
N GLU A 71 5.63 -9.00 5.07
CA GLU A 71 6.47 -8.44 4.00
C GLU A 71 5.72 -8.37 2.65
N ALA A 72 4.83 -9.33 2.33
CA ALA A 72 3.99 -9.24 1.14
C ALA A 72 3.02 -8.04 1.24
N ILE A 73 2.44 -7.79 2.40
CA ILE A 73 1.62 -6.58 2.64
C ILE A 73 2.47 -5.32 2.52
N ARG A 74 3.71 -5.31 2.99
CA ARG A 74 4.57 -4.13 2.83
C ARG A 74 4.86 -3.81 1.37
N GLY A 75 5.12 -4.85 0.58
CA GLY A 75 5.61 -4.75 -0.79
C GLY A 75 4.55 -4.60 -1.89
N HIS A 76 3.24 -4.64 -1.60
CA HIS A 76 2.21 -4.78 -2.63
C HIS A 76 2.17 -3.65 -3.67
N HIS A 77 2.59 -2.42 -3.33
CA HIS A 77 2.73 -1.34 -4.32
C HIS A 77 4.12 -1.19 -4.95
N SER A 78 5.06 -2.10 -4.64
CA SER A 78 6.39 -2.10 -5.26
C SER A 78 6.31 -2.46 -6.74
N ILE A 79 7.03 -1.72 -7.59
CA ILE A 79 7.12 -2.01 -9.04
C ILE A 79 8.03 -3.22 -9.32
N LYS A 80 8.87 -3.62 -8.36
CA LYS A 80 9.84 -4.69 -8.58
C LYS A 80 9.15 -6.06 -8.63
N SER A 81 9.59 -6.88 -9.57
CA SER A 81 9.34 -8.33 -9.55
C SER A 81 9.89 -8.91 -8.24
N SER A 82 9.16 -9.86 -7.68
CA SER A 82 9.55 -10.56 -6.47
C SER A 82 9.39 -12.06 -6.69
N GLU A 83 10.29 -12.83 -6.11
CA GLU A 83 10.17 -14.29 -6.04
C GLU A 83 9.14 -14.73 -4.99
N ASN A 84 8.66 -13.79 -4.16
CA ASN A 84 7.60 -14.04 -3.18
C ASN A 84 6.25 -14.22 -3.91
N ILE A 85 5.81 -15.48 -3.98
CA ILE A 85 4.56 -15.88 -4.64
C ILE A 85 3.35 -15.19 -4.00
N LEU A 86 3.36 -15.00 -2.68
CA LEU A 86 2.28 -14.34 -1.95
C LEU A 86 2.11 -12.88 -2.39
N LEU A 87 3.22 -12.18 -2.57
CA LEU A 87 3.24 -10.81 -3.08
C LEU A 87 2.73 -10.73 -4.52
N CYS A 88 3.11 -11.68 -5.36
CA CYS A 88 2.65 -11.75 -6.75
C CYS A 88 1.13 -11.97 -6.83
N ILE A 89 0.60 -12.92 -6.06
CA ILE A 89 -0.86 -13.17 -5.98
C ILE A 89 -1.59 -11.93 -5.46
N LEU A 90 -1.07 -11.27 -4.43
CA LEU A 90 -1.69 -10.08 -3.87
C LEU A 90 -1.77 -8.93 -4.87
N LYS A 91 -0.70 -8.68 -5.63
CA LYS A 91 -0.67 -7.63 -6.66
C LYS A 91 -1.67 -7.89 -7.77
N GLU A 92 -1.70 -9.11 -8.30
CA GLU A 92 -2.64 -9.48 -9.35
C GLU A 92 -4.09 -9.28 -8.88
N ALA A 93 -4.40 -9.67 -7.64
CA ALA A 93 -5.72 -9.49 -7.07
C ALA A 93 -6.08 -8.02 -6.79
N ASP A 94 -5.12 -7.19 -6.38
CA ASP A 94 -5.32 -5.76 -6.11
C ASP A 94 -5.51 -4.96 -7.42
N ASP A 95 -4.76 -5.28 -8.47
CA ASP A 95 -4.88 -4.61 -9.78
C ASP A 95 -6.21 -4.92 -10.50
N MET A 96 -6.93 -5.98 -10.10
CA MET A 96 -8.26 -6.31 -10.61
C MET A 96 -9.39 -5.45 -10.00
N ASN A 97 -9.12 -4.64 -8.98
CA ASN A 97 -10.08 -3.83 -8.22
C ASN A 97 -10.05 -2.34 -8.59
#